data_AF-A0A2P4T4P6-F1
#
_entry.id   AF-A0A2P4T4P6-F1
#
_cell.length_a   1.000
_cell.length_b   1.000
_cell.length_c   1.000
_cell.angle_alpha   90.00
_cell.angle_beta   90.00
_cell.angle_gamma   90.00
#
_symmetry.space_group_name_H-M   'P 1'
#
loop_
_entity.id
_entity.type
_entity.pdbx_description
1 polymer ?
#
loop_
_entity_poly.entity_id
_entity_poly.type
_entity_poly.pdbx_seq_one_letter_code
_entity_poly.pdbx_strand_id
1 'polypeptide(L)'
;MKLLYAAVLSTLAPSLTPAMDPLSAYLIVGGAAISWQLFSPHSWLRCSLLECCNAKDTLNFSVVKMDLERKVFGQHLAVQIVLRALSTNLQSKRPKKPLVMSFHGWTGTGKSFVSSIIAENLYRLNAWRRRFVHHFSTVLHFSHGSHVHLYKEQLQSWIRGNVSACPRSLFIFSEMDQMPHGLIDSILPFLGYRGEIDGVHYGKAIFIFLK
;
A
#
# COMPACT_ATOMS: atom_id res chain seq x y z
N MET A 1 -23.68 -18.32 -8.22
CA MET A 1 -23.43 -19.01 -6.93
C MET A 1 -23.68 -18.16 -5.67
N LYS A 2 -23.60 -16.82 -5.68
CA LYS A 2 -23.88 -15.99 -4.47
C LYS A 2 -25.38 -15.81 -4.14
N LEU A 3 -26.26 -15.92 -5.14
CA LEU A 3 -27.72 -15.79 -4.95
C LEU A 3 -28.38 -17.03 -4.34
N LEU A 4 -27.79 -18.23 -4.55
CA LEU A 4 -28.32 -19.49 -4.02
C LEU A 4 -28.12 -19.63 -2.51
N TYR A 5 -27.01 -19.10 -1.96
CA TYR A 5 -26.76 -19.13 -0.51
C TYR A 5 -27.69 -18.20 0.29
N ALA A 6 -28.10 -17.06 -0.31
CA ALA A 6 -29.04 -16.15 0.34
C ALA A 6 -30.47 -16.73 0.40
N ALA A 7 -30.87 -17.49 -0.63
CA ALA A 7 -32.17 -18.15 -0.66
C ALA A 7 -32.25 -19.31 0.34
N VAL A 8 -31.20 -20.13 0.46
CA VAL A 8 -31.17 -21.26 1.40
C VAL A 8 -31.17 -20.80 2.87
N LEU A 9 -30.54 -19.66 3.18
CA LEU A 9 -30.59 -19.09 4.53
C LEU A 9 -31.94 -18.43 4.86
N SER A 10 -32.68 -17.95 3.85
CA SER A 10 -34.01 -17.36 4.01
C SER A 10 -35.13 -18.41 4.13
N THR A 11 -34.94 -19.62 3.59
CA THR A 11 -35.97 -20.69 3.63
C THR A 11 -35.87 -21.62 4.83
N LEU A 12 -34.78 -21.56 5.62
CA LEU A 12 -34.64 -22.32 6.87
C LEU A 12 -35.14 -21.55 8.12
N ALA A 13 -35.65 -20.33 7.93
CA ALA A 13 -36.06 -19.46 9.02
C ALA A 13 -37.43 -19.76 9.69
N PRO A 14 -38.40 -20.52 9.15
CA PRO A 14 -39.69 -20.64 9.83
C PRO A 14 -39.87 -21.87 10.73
N SER A 15 -38.88 -22.75 10.96
CA SER A 15 -39.08 -23.96 11.79
C SER A 15 -38.44 -23.93 13.18
N LEU A 16 -37.96 -22.78 13.67
CA LEU A 16 -37.37 -22.62 15.00
C LEU A 16 -37.92 -21.39 15.73
N THR A 17 -39.24 -21.30 15.86
CA THR A 17 -39.87 -20.45 16.89
C THR A 17 -40.91 -21.32 17.59
N PRO A 18 -40.70 -21.60 18.89
CA PRO A 18 -41.32 -20.71 19.87
C PRO A 18 -40.55 -20.70 21.22
N ALA A 19 -39.69 -19.72 21.50
CA ALA A 19 -39.20 -19.48 22.87
C ALA A 19 -38.35 -18.19 23.06
N MET A 20 -38.34 -17.25 22.12
CA MET A 20 -37.46 -16.07 22.25
C MET A 20 -38.31 -14.83 22.50
N ASP A 21 -38.19 -14.26 23.71
CA ASP A 21 -38.79 -12.98 24.05
C ASP A 21 -38.36 -11.89 23.05
N PRO A 22 -39.20 -10.89 22.78
CA PRO A 22 -38.90 -9.85 21.79
C PRO A 22 -37.52 -9.20 22.00
N LEU A 23 -37.12 -9.02 23.25
CA LEU A 23 -35.82 -8.46 23.64
C LEU A 23 -34.63 -9.31 23.20
N SER A 24 -34.70 -10.65 23.33
CA SER A 24 -33.59 -11.52 22.94
C SER A 24 -33.46 -11.62 21.42
N ALA A 25 -34.59 -11.61 20.70
CA ALA A 25 -34.60 -11.55 19.23
C ALA A 25 -33.93 -10.26 18.71
N TYR A 26 -34.20 -9.10 19.32
CA TYR A 26 -33.53 -7.83 18.95
C TYR A 26 -32.02 -7.84 19.20
N LEU A 27 -31.57 -8.47 20.29
CA LEU A 27 -30.13 -8.58 20.59
C LEU A 27 -29.40 -9.48 19.58
N ILE A 28 -30.01 -10.59 19.17
CA ILE A 28 -29.41 -11.52 18.20
C ILE A 28 -29.35 -10.89 16.80
N VAL A 29 -30.45 -10.29 16.34
CA VAL A 29 -30.51 -9.62 15.02
C VAL A 29 -29.63 -8.36 15.01
N GLY A 30 -29.68 -7.57 16.07
CA GLY A 30 -28.82 -6.39 16.24
C GLY A 30 -27.35 -6.76 16.31
N GLY A 31 -26.99 -7.82 17.05
CA GLY A 31 -25.63 -8.34 17.14
C GLY A 31 -25.11 -8.90 15.81
N ALA A 32 -25.96 -9.59 15.05
CA ALA A 32 -25.63 -10.07 13.70
C ALA A 32 -25.42 -8.92 12.72
N ALA A 33 -26.24 -7.86 12.77
CA ALA A 33 -26.06 -6.67 11.92
C ALA A 33 -24.78 -5.90 12.27
N ILE A 34 -24.52 -5.67 13.56
CA ILE A 34 -23.31 -4.97 14.04
C ILE A 34 -22.06 -5.78 13.71
N SER A 35 -22.07 -7.10 13.92
CA SER A 35 -20.95 -7.97 13.56
C SER A 35 -20.75 -8.00 12.04
N TRP A 36 -21.80 -8.09 11.22
CA TRP A 36 -21.69 -7.99 9.76
C TRP A 36 -21.10 -6.64 9.31
N GLN A 37 -21.51 -5.53 9.94
CA GLN A 37 -20.90 -4.22 9.70
C GLN A 37 -19.47 -4.10 10.22
N LEU A 38 -19.03 -4.86 11.22
CA LEU A 38 -17.63 -4.86 11.67
C LEU A 38 -16.74 -5.77 10.81
N PHE A 39 -17.29 -6.88 10.31
CA PHE A 39 -16.56 -7.87 9.50
C PHE A 39 -16.66 -7.62 7.99
N SER A 40 -17.55 -6.74 7.52
CA SER A 40 -17.65 -6.37 6.11
C SER A 40 -16.46 -5.52 5.65
N PRO A 41 -15.77 -5.91 4.54
CA PRO A 41 -14.61 -5.18 4.00
C PRO A 41 -14.89 -3.72 3.58
N HIS A 42 -16.16 -3.36 3.41
CA HIS A 42 -16.60 -2.02 2.94
C HIS A 42 -17.28 -1.17 4.02
N SER A 43 -17.15 -1.55 5.29
CA SER A 43 -17.75 -0.82 6.39
C SER A 43 -17.08 0.52 6.66
N TRP A 44 -17.87 1.60 6.55
CA TRP A 44 -17.49 2.97 6.89
C TRP A 44 -17.02 3.10 8.35
N LEU A 45 -17.65 2.36 9.28
CA LEU A 45 -17.27 2.35 10.70
C LEU A 45 -15.87 1.76 10.91
N ARG A 46 -15.55 0.68 10.18
CA ARG A 46 -14.23 0.06 10.20
C ARG A 46 -13.17 1.03 9.65
N CYS A 47 -13.48 1.82 8.61
CA CYS A 47 -12.56 2.83 8.10
C CYS A 47 -12.37 4.06 8.99
N SER A 48 -13.39 4.40 9.77
CA SER A 48 -13.34 5.49 10.74
C SER A 48 -12.59 5.11 12.03
N LEU A 49 -12.62 3.83 12.42
CA LEU A 49 -11.97 3.31 13.64
C LEU A 49 -10.63 2.62 13.38
N LEU A 50 -10.47 1.97 12.21
CA LEU A 50 -9.23 1.42 11.67
C LEU A 50 -8.90 2.19 10.40
N GLU A 51 -7.97 3.15 10.50
CA GLU A 51 -7.47 4.00 9.41
C GLU A 51 -7.49 3.30 8.04
N CYS A 52 -8.47 3.58 7.19
CA CYS A 52 -8.51 2.97 5.86
C CYS A 52 -7.56 3.69 4.89
N CYS A 53 -6.87 2.90 4.07
CA CYS A 53 -6.13 3.38 2.89
C CYS A 53 -7.05 4.15 1.89
N ASN A 54 -8.37 3.94 1.97
CA ASN A 54 -9.36 4.36 0.99
C ASN A 54 -9.97 5.77 1.22
N ALA A 55 -9.39 6.58 2.11
CA ALA A 55 -9.79 7.98 2.23
C ALA A 55 -9.41 8.67 0.91
N LYS A 56 -10.40 8.94 0.04
CA LYS A 56 -10.31 9.63 -1.26
C LYS A 56 -8.86 9.91 -1.70
N ASP A 57 -8.40 9.13 -2.66
CA ASP A 57 -7.14 9.25 -3.43
C ASP A 57 -6.99 10.61 -4.16
N THR A 58 -7.52 11.71 -3.62
CA THR A 58 -7.21 13.08 -4.09
C THR A 58 -5.81 13.44 -3.60
N LEU A 59 -4.82 12.71 -4.10
CA LEU A 59 -3.43 13.09 -4.03
C LEU A 59 -3.26 14.36 -4.84
N ASN A 60 -2.88 15.44 -4.18
CA ASN A 60 -2.77 16.74 -4.81
C ASN A 60 -1.46 16.80 -5.61
N PHE A 61 -1.49 16.24 -6.83
CA PHE A 61 -0.34 16.19 -7.73
C PHE A 61 0.25 17.58 -7.98
N SER A 62 -0.57 18.63 -7.96
CA SER A 62 -0.12 20.02 -8.09
C SER A 62 0.84 20.44 -6.98
N VAL A 63 0.65 19.96 -5.74
CA VAL A 63 1.54 20.26 -4.60
C VAL A 63 2.87 19.53 -4.78
N VAL A 64 2.84 18.25 -5.15
CA VAL A 64 4.06 17.48 -5.47
C VAL A 64 4.87 18.18 -6.58
N LYS A 65 4.18 18.64 -7.63
CA LYS A 65 4.78 19.38 -8.75
C LYS A 65 5.45 20.65 -8.28
N MET A 66 4.72 21.51 -7.57
CA MET A 66 5.22 22.77 -7.07
C MET A 66 6.44 22.57 -6.16
N ASP A 67 6.39 21.60 -5.25
CA ASP A 67 7.48 21.33 -4.31
C ASP A 67 8.73 20.81 -5.01
N LEU A 68 8.59 19.90 -5.99
CA LEU A 68 9.73 19.41 -6.76
C LEU A 68 10.36 20.54 -7.59
N GLU A 69 9.56 21.37 -8.27
CA GLU A 69 10.07 22.47 -9.10
C GLU A 69 10.72 23.60 -8.28
N ARG A 70 10.23 23.87 -7.06
CA ARG A 70 10.76 24.96 -6.21
C ARG A 70 11.91 24.55 -5.31
N LYS A 71 11.93 23.31 -4.83
CA LYS A 71 12.91 22.85 -3.82
C LYS A 71 14.09 22.11 -4.45
N VAL A 72 13.94 21.50 -5.63
CA VAL A 72 14.99 20.68 -6.24
C VAL A 72 15.75 21.50 -7.29
N PHE A 73 16.98 21.88 -6.97
CA PHE A 73 17.82 22.69 -7.83
C PHE A 73 18.74 21.83 -8.71
N GLY A 74 18.98 22.26 -9.94
CA GLY A 74 19.92 21.60 -10.87
C GLY A 74 19.47 20.26 -11.45
N GLN A 75 18.33 19.70 -11.03
CA GLN A 75 17.84 18.37 -11.44
C GLN A 75 16.58 18.42 -12.31
N HIS A 76 16.49 19.39 -13.23
CA HIS A 76 15.30 19.62 -14.06
C HIS A 76 14.86 18.37 -14.86
N LEU A 77 15.80 17.60 -15.41
CA LEU A 77 15.51 16.34 -16.11
C LEU A 77 14.88 15.30 -15.17
N ALA A 78 15.45 15.10 -13.99
CA ALA A 78 14.95 14.14 -13.02
C ALA A 78 13.54 14.53 -12.54
N VAL A 79 13.33 15.82 -12.21
CA VAL A 79 12.03 16.35 -11.80
C VAL A 79 10.97 16.11 -12.88
N GLN A 80 11.27 16.42 -14.15
CA GLN A 80 10.32 16.21 -15.25
C GLN A 80 9.93 14.74 -15.42
N ILE A 81 10.89 13.81 -15.33
CA ILE A 81 10.65 12.37 -15.46
C ILE A 81 9.82 11.86 -14.28
N VAL A 82 10.18 12.24 -13.05
CA VAL A 82 9.48 11.87 -11.82
C VAL A 82 8.02 12.34 -11.88
N LEU A 83 7.78 13.59 -12.26
CA LEU A 83 6.44 14.15 -12.37
C LEU A 83 5.59 13.42 -13.41
N ARG A 84 6.16 13.11 -14.58
CA ARG A 84 5.46 12.35 -15.63
C ARG A 84 5.10 10.95 -15.16
N ALA A 85 6.03 10.26 -14.51
CA ALA A 85 5.85 8.90 -14.02
C ALA A 85 4.80 8.83 -12.89
N LEU A 86 4.87 9.75 -11.93
CA LEU A 86 3.88 9.89 -10.86
C LEU A 86 2.50 10.21 -11.42
N SER A 87 2.39 11.23 -12.29
CA SER A 87 1.11 11.61 -12.90
C SER A 87 0.43 10.42 -13.59
N THR A 88 1.19 9.67 -14.39
CA THR A 88 0.68 8.50 -15.12
C THR A 88 0.18 7.40 -14.16
N ASN A 89 0.91 7.11 -13.08
CA ASN A 89 0.48 6.11 -12.10
C ASN A 89 -0.73 6.58 -11.29
N LEU A 90 -0.78 7.86 -10.91
CA LEU A 90 -1.84 8.42 -10.09
C LEU A 90 -3.17 8.54 -10.85
N GLN A 91 -3.14 8.89 -12.13
CA GLN A 91 -4.33 9.01 -12.98
C GLN A 91 -4.95 7.65 -13.34
N SER A 92 -4.14 6.58 -13.36
CA SER A 92 -4.62 5.25 -13.68
C SER A 92 -5.36 4.61 -12.51
N LYS A 93 -6.65 4.30 -12.68
CA LYS A 93 -7.49 3.66 -11.64
C LYS A 93 -6.99 2.26 -11.26
N ARG A 94 -6.43 1.52 -12.24
CA ARG A 94 -5.90 0.16 -12.06
C ARG A 94 -4.65 -0.02 -12.93
N PRO A 95 -3.49 0.50 -12.49
CA PRO A 95 -2.25 0.37 -13.23
C PRO A 95 -1.85 -1.10 -13.35
N LYS A 96 -1.35 -1.52 -14.52
CA LYS A 96 -0.98 -2.93 -14.80
C LYS A 96 0.36 -3.35 -14.17
N LYS A 97 1.18 -2.38 -13.74
CA LYS A 97 2.45 -2.58 -13.06
C LYS A 97 2.66 -1.49 -12.00
N PRO A 98 3.40 -1.75 -10.92
CA PRO A 98 3.76 -0.71 -9.97
C PRO A 98 4.62 0.37 -10.62
N LEU A 99 4.62 1.56 -10.02
CA LEU A 99 5.59 2.59 -10.39
C LEU A 99 6.93 2.23 -9.77
N VAL A 100 7.95 2.06 -10.60
CA VAL A 100 9.32 1.76 -10.16
C VAL A 100 10.24 2.86 -10.67
N MET A 101 10.97 3.48 -9.76
CA MET A 101 11.95 4.53 -10.05
C MET A 101 13.30 4.14 -9.44
N SER A 102 14.38 4.38 -10.17
CA SER A 102 15.74 4.19 -9.68
C SER A 102 16.51 5.48 -9.86
N PHE A 103 16.92 6.09 -8.75
CA PHE A 103 17.69 7.33 -8.73
C PHE A 103 19.16 6.98 -8.59
N HIS A 104 19.93 7.36 -9.62
CA HIS A 104 21.37 7.18 -9.70
C HIS A 104 22.06 8.54 -9.80
N GLY A 105 23.22 8.67 -9.17
CA GLY A 105 24.04 9.88 -9.29
C GLY A 105 25.06 9.99 -8.17
N TRP A 106 25.85 11.06 -8.19
CA TRP A 106 26.82 11.33 -7.13
C TRP A 106 26.13 11.55 -5.76
N THR A 107 26.86 11.36 -4.67
CA THR A 107 26.36 11.68 -3.33
C THR A 107 26.09 13.18 -3.19
N GLY A 108 25.12 13.56 -2.36
CA GLY A 108 24.76 14.97 -2.13
C GLY A 108 23.99 15.66 -3.27
N THR A 109 23.68 14.97 -4.38
CA THR A 109 22.94 15.56 -5.52
C THR A 109 21.42 15.62 -5.33
N GLY A 110 20.90 15.18 -4.18
CA GLY A 110 19.49 15.32 -3.82
C GLY A 110 18.59 14.09 -4.06
N LYS A 111 19.13 12.89 -4.33
CA LYS A 111 18.32 11.66 -4.54
C LYS A 111 17.35 11.38 -3.38
N SER A 112 17.87 11.34 -2.15
CA SER A 112 17.08 11.13 -0.94
C SER A 112 16.14 12.31 -0.66
N PHE A 113 16.53 13.52 -1.06
CA PHE A 113 15.69 14.71 -0.91
C PHE A 113 14.46 14.67 -1.82
N VAL A 114 14.64 14.26 -3.09
CA VAL A 114 13.53 14.04 -4.03
C VAL A 114 12.58 12.95 -3.52
N SER A 115 13.10 11.81 -3.05
CA SER A 115 12.24 10.74 -2.50
C SER A 115 11.48 11.20 -1.25
N SER A 116 12.11 12.00 -0.39
CA SER A 116 11.43 12.63 0.75
C SER A 116 10.31 13.53 0.29
N ILE A 117 10.53 14.48 -0.62
CA ILE A 117 9.47 15.36 -1.16
C ILE A 117 8.26 14.56 -1.67
N ILE A 118 8.51 13.45 -2.39
CA ILE A 118 7.45 12.55 -2.86
C ILE A 118 6.68 11.94 -1.67
N ALA A 119 7.39 11.36 -0.70
CA ALA A 119 6.76 10.75 0.48
C ALA A 119 5.95 11.77 1.30
N GLU A 120 6.49 12.97 1.50
CA GLU A 120 5.83 14.03 2.26
C GLU A 120 4.54 14.49 1.60
N ASN A 121 4.59 14.75 0.29
CA ASN A 121 3.43 15.28 -0.42
C ASN A 121 2.34 14.22 -0.65
N LEU A 122 2.71 12.94 -0.79
CA LEU A 122 1.74 11.87 -0.97
C LEU A 122 1.13 11.39 0.37
N TYR A 123 1.91 11.39 1.45
CA TYR A 123 1.53 10.69 2.69
C TYR A 123 1.60 11.52 3.98
N ARG A 124 2.33 12.65 4.08
CA ARG A 124 2.43 13.42 5.34
C ARG A 124 1.24 14.35 5.61
N LEU A 125 0.36 14.61 4.65
CA LEU A 125 -0.83 15.45 4.88
C LEU A 125 -1.72 14.92 6.02
N ASN A 126 -1.72 13.60 6.26
CA ASN A 126 -2.45 12.96 7.35
C ASN A 126 -1.49 12.06 8.14
N ALA A 127 -1.43 12.22 9.47
CA ALA A 127 -0.51 11.48 10.34
C ALA A 127 -0.57 9.95 10.12
N TRP A 128 -1.77 9.42 9.90
CA TRP A 128 -2.11 8.03 9.61
C TRP A 128 -1.49 7.50 8.31
N ARG A 129 -1.42 8.34 7.26
CA ARG A 129 -0.93 7.92 5.93
C ARG A 129 0.58 7.69 5.91
N ARG A 130 1.32 8.25 6.87
CA ARG A 130 2.78 8.04 7.00
C ARG A 130 3.16 6.57 7.19
N ARG A 131 2.28 5.75 7.77
CA ARG A 131 2.54 4.32 7.99
C ARG A 131 2.64 3.51 6.70
N PHE A 132 2.17 4.06 5.57
CA PHE A 132 2.26 3.45 4.25
C PHE A 132 3.54 3.84 3.50
N VAL A 133 4.43 4.60 4.15
CA VAL A 133 5.78 4.88 3.65
C VAL A 133 6.75 3.98 4.41
N HIS A 134 7.45 3.12 3.68
CA HIS A 134 8.39 2.17 4.22
C HIS A 134 9.78 2.49 3.68
N HIS A 135 10.69 2.87 4.58
CA HIS A 135 12.07 3.21 4.23
C HIS A 135 13.01 2.11 4.71
N PHE A 136 13.72 1.49 3.78
CA PHE A 136 14.70 0.44 4.03
C PHE A 136 16.10 0.95 3.68
N SER A 137 16.91 1.21 4.70
CA SER A 137 18.36 1.31 4.51
C SER A 137 18.98 -0.08 4.46
N THR A 138 19.67 -0.39 3.38
CA THR A 138 20.35 -1.69 3.21
C THR A 138 21.45 -1.89 4.25
N VAL A 139 22.20 -0.83 4.56
CA VAL A 139 23.28 -0.85 5.55
C VAL A 139 22.75 -1.15 6.95
N LEU A 140 21.57 -0.62 7.31
CA LEU A 140 21.00 -0.81 8.65
C LEU A 140 20.18 -2.09 8.78
N HIS A 141 19.30 -2.38 7.80
CA HIS A 141 18.36 -3.50 7.90
C HIS A 141 18.92 -4.81 7.34
N PHE A 142 19.89 -4.75 6.43
CA PHE A 142 20.42 -5.90 5.69
C PHE A 142 21.94 -6.00 5.80
N SER A 143 22.50 -5.64 6.97
CA SER A 143 23.95 -5.53 7.21
C SER A 143 24.71 -6.85 7.07
N HIS A 144 24.08 -8.00 7.37
CA HIS A 144 24.77 -9.28 7.45
C HIS A 144 24.42 -10.21 6.29
N GLY A 145 25.40 -10.46 5.41
CA GLY A 145 25.24 -11.38 4.27
C GLY A 145 24.87 -12.82 4.65
N SER A 146 25.18 -13.28 5.85
CA SER A 146 24.81 -14.62 6.35
C SER A 146 23.30 -14.78 6.58
N HIS A 147 22.56 -13.69 6.78
CA HIS A 147 21.12 -13.71 7.08
C HIS A 147 20.25 -13.41 5.86
N VAL A 148 20.82 -13.40 4.65
CA VAL A 148 20.09 -13.04 3.41
C VAL A 148 18.83 -13.87 3.21
N HIS A 149 18.85 -15.16 3.54
CA HIS A 149 17.65 -16.00 3.45
C HIS A 149 16.51 -15.47 4.33
N LEU A 150 16.80 -15.15 5.59
CA LEU A 150 15.82 -14.58 6.52
C LEU A 150 15.32 -13.21 6.04
N TYR A 151 16.22 -12.35 5.55
CA TYR A 151 15.84 -11.03 5.04
C TYR A 151 14.92 -11.11 3.83
N LYS A 152 15.12 -12.10 2.93
CA LYS A 152 14.23 -12.35 1.78
C LYS A 152 12.80 -12.65 2.25
N GLU A 153 12.65 -13.57 3.20
CA GLU A 153 11.34 -13.96 3.74
C GLU A 153 10.64 -12.79 4.45
N GLN A 154 11.38 -12.08 5.31
CA GLN A 154 10.88 -10.91 6.03
C GLN A 154 10.42 -9.82 5.06
N LEU A 155 11.22 -9.52 4.04
CA LEU A 155 10.91 -8.48 3.08
C LEU A 155 9.70 -8.84 2.21
N GLN A 156 9.60 -10.09 1.76
CA GLN A 156 8.43 -10.56 1.00
C GLN A 156 7.15 -10.51 1.84
N SER A 157 7.22 -10.98 3.08
CA SER A 157 6.09 -10.91 4.02
C SER A 157 5.68 -9.47 4.30
N TRP A 158 6.66 -8.58 4.53
CA TRP A 158 6.42 -7.16 4.78
C TRP A 158 5.74 -6.45 3.61
N ILE A 159 6.27 -6.64 2.39
CA ILE A 159 5.69 -6.04 1.18
C ILE A 159 4.28 -6.56 0.95
N ARG A 160 4.08 -7.89 1.05
CA ARG A 160 2.77 -8.51 0.90
C ARG A 160 1.77 -7.97 1.92
N GLY A 161 2.12 -7.96 3.21
CA GLY A 161 1.24 -7.49 4.28
C GLY A 161 0.84 -6.03 4.12
N ASN A 162 1.81 -5.15 3.83
CA ASN A 162 1.54 -3.73 3.69
C ASN A 162 0.78 -3.37 2.42
N VAL A 163 1.03 -4.05 1.29
CA VAL A 163 0.24 -3.84 0.06
C VAL A 163 -1.17 -4.40 0.20
N SER A 164 -1.35 -5.50 0.95
CA SER A 164 -2.67 -6.04 1.28
C SER A 164 -3.48 -5.06 2.13
N ALA A 165 -2.82 -4.37 3.07
CA ALA A 165 -3.46 -3.35 3.90
C ALA A 165 -3.72 -2.05 3.12
N CYS A 166 -2.80 -1.64 2.24
CA CYS A 166 -2.93 -0.46 1.41
C CYS A 166 -2.29 -0.68 0.03
N PRO A 167 -3.09 -0.74 -1.05
CA PRO A 167 -2.54 -0.98 -2.39
C PRO A 167 -1.55 0.08 -2.87
N ARG A 168 -1.61 1.30 -2.29
CA ARG A 168 -0.77 2.44 -2.63
C ARG A 168 0.27 2.70 -1.53
N SER A 169 0.98 1.65 -1.11
CA SER A 169 2.16 1.78 -0.25
C SER A 169 3.39 2.22 -1.05
N LEU A 170 4.24 3.01 -0.41
CA LEU A 170 5.50 3.53 -0.95
C LEU A 170 6.66 2.81 -0.26
N PHE A 171 7.51 2.16 -1.05
CA PHE A 171 8.74 1.51 -0.58
C PHE A 171 9.95 2.25 -1.11
N ILE A 172 10.80 2.74 -0.22
CA ILE A 172 12.05 3.42 -0.54
C ILE A 172 13.18 2.54 -0.05
N PHE A 173 14.09 2.17 -0.95
CA PHE A 173 15.29 1.42 -0.62
C PHE A 173 16.50 2.31 -0.85
N SER A 174 17.21 2.65 0.23
CA SER A 174 18.41 3.47 0.21
C SER A 174 19.67 2.62 0.23
N GLU A 175 20.78 3.19 -0.25
CA GLU A 175 22.09 2.54 -0.31
C GLU A 175 22.05 1.20 -1.07
N MET A 176 21.37 1.17 -2.23
CA MET A 176 21.18 -0.06 -3.02
C MET A 176 22.48 -0.68 -3.54
N ASP A 177 23.56 0.10 -3.60
CA ASP A 177 24.92 -0.36 -3.85
C ASP A 177 25.44 -1.33 -2.78
N GLN A 178 24.94 -1.23 -1.55
CA GLN A 178 25.30 -2.11 -0.42
C GLN A 178 24.29 -3.23 -0.19
N MET A 179 23.32 -3.42 -1.08
CA MET A 179 22.34 -4.49 -0.94
C MET A 179 23.02 -5.86 -1.08
N PRO A 180 22.82 -6.80 -0.14
CA PRO A 180 23.38 -8.14 -0.26
C PRO A 180 22.93 -8.85 -1.54
N HIS A 181 23.85 -9.58 -2.17
CA HIS A 181 23.56 -10.33 -3.39
C HIS A 181 22.36 -11.27 -3.23
N GLY A 182 21.49 -11.24 -4.23
CA GLY A 182 20.27 -12.05 -4.27
C GLY A 182 19.11 -11.51 -3.44
N LEU A 183 19.29 -10.54 -2.53
CA LEU A 183 18.16 -9.97 -1.77
C LEU A 183 17.16 -9.26 -2.69
N ILE A 184 17.66 -8.56 -3.72
CA ILE A 184 16.82 -7.91 -4.74
C ILE A 184 15.87 -8.89 -5.46
N ASP A 185 16.30 -10.14 -5.65
CA ASP A 185 15.51 -11.18 -6.32
C ASP A 185 14.20 -11.49 -5.56
N SER A 186 14.18 -11.25 -4.24
CA SER A 186 12.97 -11.43 -3.44
C SER A 186 11.88 -10.39 -3.75
N ILE A 187 12.26 -9.23 -4.29
CA ILE A 187 11.37 -8.11 -4.60
C ILE A 187 10.91 -8.15 -6.07
N LEU A 188 11.75 -8.67 -6.98
CA LEU A 188 11.48 -8.74 -8.42
C LEU A 188 10.06 -9.24 -8.78
N PRO A 189 9.49 -10.28 -8.12
CA PRO A 189 8.14 -10.72 -8.42
C PRO A 189 7.08 -9.62 -8.32
N PHE A 190 7.24 -8.67 -7.39
CA PHE A 190 6.29 -7.58 -7.15
C PHE A 190 6.43 -6.43 -8.15
N LEU A 191 7.56 -6.30 -8.85
CA LEU A 191 7.86 -5.19 -9.76
C LEU A 191 7.36 -5.42 -11.20
N GLY A 192 7.01 -6.67 -11.53
CA GLY A 192 6.68 -7.10 -12.89
C GLY A 192 5.27 -6.79 -13.35
N TYR A 193 4.98 -7.14 -14.60
CA TYR A 193 3.64 -7.14 -15.19
C TYR A 193 2.91 -8.42 -14.75
N ARG A 194 2.36 -8.42 -13.54
CA ARG A 194 1.53 -9.52 -13.02
C ARG A 194 0.22 -8.93 -12.52
N GLY A 195 -0.89 -9.62 -12.80
CA GLY A 195 -2.22 -9.17 -12.38
C GLY A 195 -2.32 -9.16 -10.86
N GLU A 196 -2.27 -10.36 -10.26
CA GLU A 196 -2.34 -10.54 -8.81
C GLU A 196 -1.33 -11.61 -8.41
N ILE A 197 -0.65 -11.41 -7.28
CA ILE A 197 0.20 -12.42 -6.64
C ILE A 197 -0.46 -12.72 -5.31
N ASP A 198 -0.83 -13.98 -5.09
CA ASP A 198 -1.55 -14.41 -3.88
C ASP A 198 -2.83 -13.58 -3.60
N GLY A 199 -3.55 -13.19 -4.66
CA GLY A 199 -4.77 -12.37 -4.59
C GLY A 199 -4.52 -10.88 -4.32
N VAL A 200 -3.26 -10.42 -4.29
CA VAL A 200 -2.88 -9.03 -4.03
C VAL A 200 -2.45 -8.35 -5.33
N HIS A 201 -3.02 -7.18 -5.60
CA HIS A 201 -2.71 -6.38 -6.79
C HIS A 201 -1.68 -5.27 -6.46
N TYR A 202 -0.48 -5.38 -7.03
CA TYR A 202 0.65 -4.49 -6.73
C TYR A 202 0.72 -3.24 -7.63
N GLY A 203 -0.14 -3.10 -8.64
CA GLY A 203 -0.01 -2.04 -9.63
C GLY A 203 -0.09 -0.59 -9.11
N LYS A 204 -0.69 -0.37 -7.93
CA LYS A 204 -0.76 0.95 -7.29
C LYS A 204 0.44 1.26 -6.38
N ALA A 205 1.28 0.28 -6.07
CA ALA A 205 2.44 0.45 -5.22
C ALA A 205 3.52 1.26 -5.94
N ILE A 206 4.34 1.95 -5.15
CA ILE A 206 5.45 2.77 -5.63
C ILE A 206 6.74 2.24 -5.00
N PHE A 207 7.74 1.98 -5.83
CA PHE A 207 9.07 1.54 -5.43
C PHE A 207 10.10 2.57 -5.89
N ILE A 208 10.92 3.05 -4.95
CA ILE A 208 12.01 3.99 -5.22
C ILE A 208 13.31 3.35 -4.73
N PHE A 209 14.27 3.20 -5.64
CA PHE A 209 15.60 2.70 -5.36
C PHE A 209 16.59 3.87 -5.41
N LEU A 210 17.42 4.04 -4.38
CA LEU A 210 18.44 5.08 -4.32
C LEU A 210 19.82 4.41 -4.35
N LYS A 211 20.63 4.80 -5.33
CA LYS A 211 22.02 4.34 -5.53
C LYS A 211 22.96 5.53 -5.69
#